data_AF-A0A0A9E4V2-F1
#
_entry.id   AF-A0A0A9E4V2-F1
#
_cell.length_a   1.000
_cell.length_b   1.000
_cell.length_c   1.000
_cell.angle_alpha   90.00
_cell.angle_beta   90.00
_cell.angle_gamma   90.00
#
_symmetry.space_group_name_H-M   'P 1'
#
loop_
_entity.id
_entity.type
_entity.pdbx_description
1 polymer ?
#
loop_
_entity_poly.entity_id
_entity_poly.type
_entity_poly.pdbx_seq_one_letter_code
_entity_poly.pdbx_strand_id
1 'polypeptide(L)'
;MDLAVRASLKGWEFLYVGDIRVKSELPSTFKAYRHQQHRWTCGAANLFRKMAWEIITNKEVSIWKKHHLLYSFFFVRRVIAPLVTFLFYCVVIPLSAIIPGVSIPVWGLVYIPTAITIMNAIRNPGSLHLMPFWILFENVMSMHRMRAALTGLLETARVNDWVVTEKVGDQVKDELDVPLLEPVKPTECVERIYIPELLLALYLLICASNDFVLGNHKYYMYIYLQAFAYIVMGFGFVGTKTPCS
;
A
#
# COMPACT_ATOMS: atom_id res chain seq x y z
N MET A 1 -6.78 7.37 -14.35
CA MET A 1 -7.68 7.86 -13.28
C MET A 1 -8.17 9.27 -13.59
N ASP A 2 -7.28 10.24 -13.78
CA ASP A 2 -7.65 11.64 -14.10
C ASP A 2 -8.67 11.76 -15.23
N LEU A 3 -8.37 11.20 -16.40
CA LEU A 3 -9.28 11.19 -17.54
C LEU A 3 -10.67 10.63 -17.22
N ALA A 4 -10.75 9.56 -16.43
CA ALA A 4 -12.03 8.96 -16.05
C ALA A 4 -12.85 9.89 -15.13
N VAL A 5 -12.19 10.65 -14.25
CA VAL A 5 -12.86 11.66 -13.41
C VAL A 5 -13.38 12.79 -14.28
N ARG A 6 -12.57 13.30 -15.21
CA ARG A 6 -12.99 14.36 -16.14
C ARG A 6 -14.13 13.93 -17.05
N ALA A 7 -14.08 12.72 -17.60
CA ALA A 7 -15.18 12.16 -18.38
C ALA A 7 -16.45 11.96 -17.52
N SER A 8 -16.31 11.51 -16.27
CA SER A 8 -17.43 11.43 -15.32
C SER A 8 -18.12 12.77 -15.10
N LEU A 9 -17.32 13.86 -15.00
CA LEU A 9 -17.79 15.23 -14.82
C LEU A 9 -18.50 15.80 -16.06
N LYS A 10 -18.28 15.20 -17.24
CA LYS A 10 -19.00 15.49 -18.49
C LYS A 10 -20.25 14.63 -18.68
N GLY A 11 -20.72 13.97 -17.63
CA GLY A 11 -21.90 13.10 -17.70
C GLY A 11 -21.68 11.72 -18.32
N TRP A 12 -20.45 11.31 -18.63
CA TRP A 12 -20.19 9.99 -19.22
C TRP A 12 -20.50 8.87 -18.23
N GLU A 13 -20.96 7.75 -18.78
CA GLU A 13 -21.24 6.50 -18.08
C GLU A 13 -20.19 5.45 -18.46
N PHE A 14 -19.81 4.60 -17.49
CA PHE A 14 -18.78 3.59 -17.67
C PHE A 14 -19.40 2.21 -17.61
N LEU A 15 -19.19 1.42 -18.66
CA LEU A 15 -19.55 0.01 -18.70
C LEU A 15 -18.30 -0.85 -18.46
N TYR A 16 -18.35 -1.75 -17.47
CA TYR A 16 -17.29 -2.73 -17.23
C TYR A 16 -17.68 -4.07 -17.86
N VAL A 17 -16.87 -4.54 -18.81
CA VAL A 17 -17.04 -5.83 -19.49
C VAL A 17 -16.03 -6.83 -18.91
N GLY A 18 -16.50 -7.71 -18.01
CA GLY A 18 -15.64 -8.65 -17.27
C GLY A 18 -15.02 -9.77 -18.10
N ASP A 19 -15.60 -10.07 -19.27
CA ASP A 19 -15.15 -11.16 -20.14
C ASP A 19 -13.90 -10.80 -20.97
N ILE A 20 -13.63 -9.50 -21.14
CA ILE A 20 -12.46 -9.03 -21.88
C ILE A 20 -11.24 -9.11 -20.97
N ARG A 21 -10.29 -9.98 -21.34
CA ARG A 21 -9.03 -10.18 -20.61
C ARG A 21 -7.86 -9.67 -21.44
N VAL A 22 -6.97 -8.92 -20.79
CA VAL A 22 -5.74 -8.41 -21.39
C VAL A 22 -4.56 -8.96 -20.60
N LYS A 23 -3.51 -9.41 -21.29
CA LYS A 23 -2.28 -9.83 -20.64
C LYS A 23 -1.66 -8.62 -19.94
N SER A 24 -1.38 -8.76 -18.64
CA SER A 24 -0.72 -7.73 -17.85
C SER A 24 0.51 -8.32 -17.20
N GLU A 25 1.54 -7.49 -17.09
CA GLU A 25 2.73 -7.80 -16.31
C GLU A 25 2.59 -7.24 -14.90
N LEU A 26 3.01 -8.02 -13.91
CA LEU A 26 3.09 -7.61 -12.51
C LEU A 26 4.55 -7.33 -12.15
N PRO A 27 4.80 -6.40 -11.21
CA PRO A 27 6.17 -6.14 -10.75
C PRO A 27 6.78 -7.40 -10.15
N SER A 28 7.94 -7.80 -10.67
CA SER A 28 8.65 -9.01 -10.26
C SER A 28 9.49 -8.80 -9.00
N THR A 29 9.99 -7.57 -8.79
CA THR A 29 10.79 -7.20 -7.61
C THR A 29 9.97 -6.40 -6.59
N PHE A 30 10.33 -6.52 -5.31
CA PHE A 30 9.68 -5.74 -4.25
C PHE A 30 9.93 -4.22 -4.38
N LYS A 31 11.11 -3.82 -4.87
CA LYS A 31 11.42 -2.43 -5.21
C LYS A 31 10.44 -1.87 -6.24
N ALA A 32 10.24 -2.57 -7.37
CA ALA A 32 9.29 -2.17 -8.41
C ALA A 32 7.85 -2.10 -7.88
N TYR A 33 7.44 -3.09 -7.08
CA TYR A 33 6.11 -3.09 -6.46
C TYR A 33 5.90 -1.87 -5.56
N ARG A 34 6.87 -1.52 -4.71
CA ARG A 34 6.80 -0.33 -3.86
C ARG A 34 6.67 0.96 -4.66
N HIS A 35 7.46 1.12 -5.71
CA HIS A 35 7.37 2.29 -6.59
C HIS A 35 5.99 2.38 -7.25
N GLN A 36 5.46 1.25 -7.71
CA GLN A 36 4.12 1.19 -8.29
C GLN A 36 3.05 1.61 -7.27
N GLN A 37 3.09 1.06 -6.07
CA GLN A 37 2.15 1.40 -4.99
C GLN A 37 2.25 2.87 -4.59
N HIS A 38 3.48 3.40 -4.47
CA HIS A 38 3.69 4.81 -4.20
C HIS A 38 3.05 5.69 -5.27
N ARG A 39 3.28 5.41 -6.56
CA ARG A 39 2.71 6.18 -7.67
C ARG A 39 1.19 6.12 -7.69
N TRP A 40 0.60 4.96 -7.47
CA TRP A 40 -0.86 4.80 -7.45
C TRP A 40 -1.51 5.57 -6.31
N THR A 41 -0.93 5.50 -5.11
CA THR A 41 -1.50 6.18 -3.94
C THR A 41 -1.22 7.68 -3.96
N CYS A 42 0.01 8.09 -4.22
CA CYS A 42 0.42 9.50 -4.33
C CYS A 42 -0.33 10.21 -5.46
N GLY A 43 -0.38 9.59 -6.65
CA GLY A 43 -1.07 10.15 -7.81
C GLY A 43 -2.57 10.32 -7.55
N ALA A 44 -3.22 9.37 -6.88
CA ALA A 44 -4.63 9.49 -6.53
C ALA A 44 -4.89 10.59 -5.48
N ALA A 45 -4.03 10.74 -4.47
CA ALA A 45 -4.15 11.78 -3.45
C ALA A 45 -3.90 13.19 -4.02
N ASN A 46 -2.89 13.35 -4.88
CA ASN A 46 -2.65 14.62 -5.57
C ASN A 46 -3.80 14.97 -6.53
N LEU A 47 -4.33 13.98 -7.26
CA LEU A 47 -5.48 14.17 -8.13
C LEU A 47 -6.72 14.62 -7.34
N PHE A 48 -6.97 14.04 -6.16
CA PHE A 48 -8.06 14.49 -5.29
C PHE A 48 -7.94 15.99 -4.99
N ARG A 49 -6.76 16.43 -4.54
CA ARG A 49 -6.50 17.84 -4.24
C ARG A 49 -6.75 18.75 -5.45
N LYS A 50 -6.23 18.36 -6.63
CA LYS A 50 -6.36 19.14 -7.87
C LYS A 50 -7.81 19.21 -8.39
N MET A 51 -8.54 18.11 -8.29
CA MET A 51 -9.89 17.98 -8.87
C MET A 51 -11.02 18.33 -7.89
N ALA A 52 -10.76 18.44 -6.58
CA ALA A 52 -11.81 18.64 -5.58
C ALA A 52 -12.67 19.87 -5.88
N TRP A 53 -12.04 21.00 -6.21
CA TRP A 53 -12.75 22.23 -6.54
C TRP A 53 -13.55 22.11 -7.84
N GLU A 54 -12.96 21.49 -8.87
CA GLU A 54 -13.61 21.24 -10.17
C GLU A 54 -14.87 20.36 -9.99
N ILE A 55 -14.81 19.34 -9.13
CA ILE A 55 -15.96 18.47 -8.84
C ILE A 55 -17.07 19.23 -8.11
N ILE A 56 -16.73 20.09 -7.14
CA ILE A 56 -17.72 20.87 -6.38
C ILE A 56 -18.47 21.83 -7.29
N THR A 57 -17.72 22.56 -8.13
CA THR A 57 -18.23 23.64 -8.98
C THR A 57 -18.91 23.18 -10.27
N ASN A 58 -18.70 21.94 -10.70
CA ASN A 58 -19.31 21.40 -11.92
C ASN A 58 -20.85 21.42 -11.86
N LYS A 59 -21.53 21.91 -12.90
CA LYS A 59 -23.00 21.99 -12.93
C LYS A 59 -23.68 20.86 -13.71
N GLU A 60 -22.90 20.06 -14.43
CA GLU A 60 -23.40 19.02 -15.33
C GLU A 60 -23.74 17.71 -14.61
N VAL A 61 -23.13 17.45 -13.45
CA VAL A 61 -23.38 16.23 -12.67
C VAL A 61 -24.23 16.45 -11.42
N SER A 62 -25.00 15.42 -11.07
CA SER A 62 -25.85 15.41 -9.86
C SER A 62 -25.03 15.52 -8.56
N ILE A 63 -25.67 16.05 -7.53
CA ILE A 63 -25.08 16.18 -6.18
C ILE A 63 -24.61 14.83 -5.65
N TRP A 64 -25.36 13.75 -5.90
CA TRP A 64 -24.97 12.39 -5.51
C TRP A 64 -23.70 11.90 -6.19
N LYS A 65 -23.52 12.20 -7.48
CA LYS A 65 -22.28 11.85 -8.21
C LYS A 65 -21.10 12.63 -7.65
N LYS A 66 -21.28 13.92 -7.32
CA LYS A 66 -20.24 14.72 -6.65
C LYS A 66 -19.87 14.15 -5.29
N HIS A 67 -20.86 13.83 -4.46
CA HIS A 67 -20.63 13.24 -3.14
C HIS A 67 -19.90 11.90 -3.27
N HIS A 68 -20.32 11.03 -4.18
CA HIS A 68 -19.62 9.76 -4.44
C HIS A 68 -18.16 9.98 -4.83
N LEU A 69 -17.88 10.90 -5.76
CA LEU A 69 -16.51 11.19 -6.21
C LEU A 69 -15.64 11.77 -5.08
N LEU A 70 -16.13 12.80 -4.38
CA LEU A 70 -15.36 13.46 -3.33
C LEU A 70 -15.19 12.58 -2.10
N TYR A 71 -16.29 12.05 -1.57
CA TYR A 71 -16.29 11.34 -0.30
C TYR A 71 -15.82 9.89 -0.48
N SER A 72 -16.53 9.08 -1.26
CA SER A 72 -16.27 7.63 -1.34
C SER A 72 -15.03 7.32 -2.20
N PHE A 73 -14.97 7.86 -3.41
CA PHE A 73 -13.94 7.50 -4.40
C PHE A 73 -12.57 8.08 -4.04
N PHE A 74 -12.51 9.35 -3.62
CA PHE A 74 -11.27 10.01 -3.24
C PHE A 74 -11.00 10.00 -1.73
N PHE A 75 -11.79 10.72 -0.94
CA PHE A 75 -11.44 10.99 0.46
C PHE A 75 -11.31 9.71 1.29
N VAL A 76 -12.36 8.90 1.38
CA VAL A 76 -12.35 7.66 2.17
C VAL A 76 -11.34 6.66 1.61
N ARG A 77 -11.40 6.38 0.31
CA ARG A 77 -10.59 5.29 -0.28
C ARG A 77 -9.12 5.64 -0.50
N ARG A 78 -8.79 6.89 -0.83
CA ARG A 78 -7.43 7.28 -1.25
C ARG A 78 -6.65 8.03 -0.17
N VAL A 79 -7.34 8.63 0.80
CA VAL A 79 -6.71 9.38 1.89
C VAL A 79 -6.91 8.66 3.22
N ILE A 80 -8.15 8.46 3.66
CA ILE A 80 -8.46 7.93 4.99
C ILE A 80 -8.05 6.46 5.13
N ALA A 81 -8.37 5.61 4.15
CA ALA A 81 -8.08 4.17 4.27
C ALA A 81 -6.58 3.86 4.45
N PRO A 82 -5.64 4.41 3.65
CA PRO A 82 -4.20 4.24 3.91
C PRO A 82 -3.74 4.75 5.28
N LEU A 83 -4.24 5.91 5.71
CA LEU A 83 -3.91 6.52 7.01
C LEU A 83 -4.38 5.65 8.17
N VAL A 84 -5.68 5.32 8.19
CA VAL A 84 -6.29 4.53 9.25
C VAL A 84 -5.68 3.14 9.33
N THR A 85 -5.43 2.49 8.19
CA THR A 85 -4.82 1.15 8.18
C THR A 85 -3.44 1.18 8.86
N PHE A 86 -2.56 2.08 8.46
CA PHE A 86 -1.23 2.15 9.08
C PHE A 86 -1.30 2.55 10.55
N LEU A 87 -2.01 3.63 10.88
CA LEU A 87 -2.10 4.13 12.25
C LEU A 87 -2.72 3.10 13.18
N PHE A 88 -3.80 2.45 12.76
CA PHE A 88 -4.47 1.46 13.61
C PHE A 88 -3.58 0.23 13.85
N TYR A 89 -3.10 -0.42 12.79
CA TYR A 89 -2.41 -1.71 12.92
C TYR A 89 -0.96 -1.60 13.36
N CYS A 90 -0.26 -0.53 12.97
CA CYS A 90 1.18 -0.38 13.23
C CYS A 90 1.51 0.65 14.32
N VAL A 91 0.54 1.42 14.81
CA VAL A 91 0.77 2.42 15.88
C VAL A 91 -0.16 2.22 17.07
N VAL A 92 -1.48 2.25 16.88
CA VAL A 92 -2.46 2.17 17.97
C VAL A 92 -2.42 0.82 18.68
N ILE A 93 -2.44 -0.31 17.94
CA ILE A 93 -2.35 -1.65 18.55
C ILE A 93 -1.04 -1.82 19.34
N PRO A 94 0.15 -1.59 18.76
CA PRO A 94 1.41 -1.74 19.49
C PRO A 94 1.55 -0.77 20.67
N LEU A 95 1.10 0.47 20.54
CA LEU A 95 1.14 1.45 21.63
C LEU A 95 0.21 1.07 22.79
N SER A 96 -0.97 0.50 22.50
CA SER A 96 -1.86 -0.03 23.54
C SER A 96 -1.23 -1.16 24.35
N ALA A 97 -0.29 -1.90 23.74
CA ALA A 97 0.47 -2.95 24.43
C ALA A 97 1.52 -2.39 25.41
N ILE A 98 1.90 -1.11 25.28
CA ILE A 98 2.84 -0.44 26.20
C ILE A 98 2.10 0.28 27.32
N ILE A 99 0.98 0.94 27.00
CA ILE A 99 0.27 1.79 27.96
C ILE A 99 -0.77 0.96 28.71
N PRO A 100 -0.56 0.68 30.02
CA PRO A 100 -1.53 -0.07 30.80
C PRO A 100 -2.87 0.70 30.88
N GLY A 101 -3.98 -0.02 30.74
CA GLY A 101 -5.33 0.55 30.83
C GLY A 101 -5.95 1.01 29.51
N VAL A 102 -5.23 0.94 28.39
CA VAL A 102 -5.79 1.24 27.07
C VAL A 102 -6.40 -0.02 26.44
N SER A 103 -7.71 -0.17 26.52
CA SER A 103 -8.43 -1.24 25.82
C SER A 103 -8.91 -0.79 24.44
N ILE A 104 -8.51 -1.51 23.39
CA ILE A 104 -9.04 -1.30 22.04
C ILE A 104 -10.41 -1.99 21.93
N PRO A 105 -11.42 -1.35 21.33
CA PRO A 105 -12.72 -1.97 21.17
C PRO A 105 -12.66 -3.21 20.26
N VAL A 106 -13.31 -4.29 20.71
CA VAL A 106 -13.33 -5.60 20.02
C VAL A 106 -13.89 -5.50 18.60
N TRP A 107 -14.87 -4.63 18.36
CA TRP A 107 -15.45 -4.47 17.03
C TRP A 107 -14.44 -3.94 16.00
N GLY A 108 -13.53 -3.06 16.42
CA GLY A 108 -12.50 -2.50 15.55
C GLY A 108 -11.36 -3.48 15.32
N LEU A 109 -10.97 -4.21 16.37
CA LEU A 109 -9.83 -5.13 16.33
C LEU A 109 -10.16 -6.47 15.68
N VAL A 110 -11.38 -7.00 15.89
CA VAL A 110 -11.75 -8.37 15.49
C VAL A 110 -12.82 -8.36 14.42
N TYR A 111 -13.95 -7.67 14.62
CA TYR A 111 -15.09 -7.81 13.72
C TYR A 111 -14.84 -7.19 12.33
N ILE A 112 -14.33 -5.96 12.27
CA ILE A 112 -14.02 -5.29 11.00
C ILE A 112 -12.98 -6.07 10.18
N PRO A 113 -11.81 -6.45 10.73
CA PRO A 113 -10.77 -7.10 9.94
C PRO A 113 -11.20 -8.51 9.50
N THR A 114 -11.95 -9.22 10.34
CA THR A 114 -12.52 -10.53 10.01
C THR A 114 -13.53 -10.40 8.86
N ALA A 115 -14.45 -9.43 8.92
CA ALA A 115 -15.41 -9.20 7.85
C ALA A 115 -14.72 -8.86 6.52
N ILE A 116 -13.68 -8.00 6.54
CA ILE A 116 -12.87 -7.68 5.35
C ILE A 116 -12.18 -8.93 4.80
N THR A 117 -11.63 -9.77 5.67
CA THR A 117 -10.96 -11.01 5.28
C THR A 117 -11.95 -11.98 4.65
N ILE A 118 -13.13 -12.18 5.24
CA ILE A 118 -14.19 -13.03 4.69
C ILE A 118 -14.65 -12.50 3.31
N MET A 119 -14.87 -11.20 3.16
CA MET A 119 -15.24 -10.62 1.88
C MET A 119 -14.16 -10.85 0.80
N ASN A 120 -12.89 -10.71 1.15
CA ASN A 120 -11.78 -11.00 0.24
C ASN A 120 -11.66 -12.50 -0.09
N ALA A 121 -12.00 -13.37 0.88
CA ALA A 121 -11.97 -14.83 0.76
C ALA A 121 -13.02 -15.31 -0.24
N ILE A 122 -14.25 -14.78 -0.13
CA ILE A 122 -15.36 -15.07 -1.04
C ILE A 122 -15.01 -14.63 -2.46
N ARG A 123 -14.35 -13.47 -2.62
CA ARG A 123 -13.98 -12.95 -3.94
C ARG A 123 -12.93 -13.81 -4.65
N ASN A 124 -12.01 -14.46 -3.93
CA ASN A 124 -10.91 -15.23 -4.52
C ASN A 124 -10.67 -16.55 -3.76
N PRO A 125 -11.57 -17.55 -3.89
CA PRO A 125 -11.49 -18.79 -3.12
C PRO A 125 -10.25 -19.63 -3.45
N GLY A 126 -9.68 -19.50 -4.64
CA GLY A 126 -8.44 -20.22 -5.02
C GLY A 126 -7.19 -19.76 -4.24
N SER A 127 -7.22 -18.57 -3.65
CA SER A 127 -6.07 -17.96 -2.98
C SER A 127 -6.18 -17.95 -1.45
N LEU A 128 -7.10 -18.74 -0.86
CA LEU A 128 -7.35 -18.75 0.59
C LEU A 128 -6.08 -19.05 1.41
N HIS A 129 -5.25 -19.97 0.94
CA HIS A 129 -3.99 -20.35 1.58
C HIS A 129 -2.97 -19.19 1.67
N LEU A 130 -3.11 -18.15 0.84
CA LEU A 130 -2.24 -16.98 0.83
C LEU A 130 -2.74 -15.86 1.75
N MET A 131 -3.97 -15.93 2.25
CA MET A 131 -4.58 -14.84 3.01
C MET A 131 -3.83 -14.43 4.28
N PRO A 132 -3.33 -15.36 5.12
CA PRO A 132 -2.56 -14.96 6.31
C PRO A 132 -1.32 -14.15 5.94
N PHE A 133 -0.59 -14.57 4.91
CA PHE A 133 0.58 -13.84 4.41
C PHE A 133 0.20 -12.50 3.78
N TRP A 134 -0.92 -12.48 3.05
CA TRP A 134 -1.44 -11.26 2.43
C TRP A 134 -1.80 -10.20 3.47
N ILE A 135 -2.41 -10.57 4.60
CA ILE A 135 -2.75 -9.62 5.68
C ILE A 135 -1.48 -8.97 6.25
N LEU A 136 -0.47 -9.79 6.58
CA LEU A 136 0.81 -9.30 7.09
C LEU A 136 1.53 -8.40 6.07
N PHE A 137 1.49 -8.79 4.80
CA PHE A 137 2.03 -8.03 3.68
C PHE A 137 1.35 -6.67 3.52
N GLU A 138 0.01 -6.65 3.53
CA GLU A 138 -0.79 -5.43 3.44
C GLU A 138 -0.51 -4.46 4.58
N ASN A 139 -0.29 -4.99 5.80
CA ASN A 139 0.10 -4.16 6.93
C ASN A 139 1.47 -3.51 6.76
N VAL A 140 2.46 -4.21 6.18
CA VAL A 140 3.75 -3.57 5.85
C VAL A 140 3.59 -2.52 4.76
N MET A 141 2.82 -2.84 3.72
CA MET A 141 2.56 -1.91 2.62
C MET A 141 1.72 -0.70 3.05
N SER A 142 0.97 -0.80 4.15
CA SER A 142 0.19 0.32 4.69
C SER A 142 1.08 1.52 5.02
N MET A 143 2.32 1.30 5.48
CA MET A 143 3.29 2.37 5.75
C MET A 143 3.62 3.15 4.46
N HIS A 144 3.92 2.43 3.38
CA HIS A 144 4.24 3.05 2.09
C HIS A 144 3.06 3.80 1.51
N ARG A 145 1.86 3.20 1.57
CA ARG A 145 0.64 3.83 1.06
C ARG A 145 0.28 5.07 1.88
N MET A 146 0.42 5.02 3.21
CA MET A 146 0.20 6.20 4.06
C MET A 146 1.17 7.33 3.69
N ARG A 147 2.48 7.03 3.64
CA ARG A 147 3.50 8.04 3.26
C ARG A 147 3.22 8.61 1.88
N ALA A 148 2.88 7.77 0.90
CA ALA A 148 2.52 8.18 -0.45
C ALA A 148 1.26 9.06 -0.48
N ALA A 149 0.22 8.72 0.29
CA ALA A 149 -1.01 9.51 0.39
C ALA A 149 -0.73 10.90 0.97
N LEU A 150 0.08 10.99 2.03
CA LEU A 150 0.49 12.25 2.64
C LEU A 150 1.35 13.09 1.67
N THR A 151 2.32 12.48 1.00
CA THR A 151 3.14 13.18 -0.01
C THR A 151 2.28 13.73 -1.14
N GLY A 152 1.34 12.94 -1.66
CA GLY A 152 0.43 13.38 -2.72
C GLY A 152 -0.51 14.51 -2.28
N LEU A 153 -0.98 14.48 -1.02
CA LEU A 153 -1.86 15.50 -0.47
C LEU A 153 -1.12 16.82 -0.16
N LEU A 154 0.12 16.73 0.32
CA LEU A 154 0.93 17.89 0.75
C LEU A 154 1.81 18.47 -0.37
N GLU A 155 1.81 17.89 -1.57
CA GLU A 155 2.65 18.32 -2.70
C GLU A 155 4.14 18.46 -2.35
N THR A 156 4.67 17.54 -1.55
CA THR A 156 6.12 17.53 -1.24
C THR A 156 6.91 17.18 -2.51
N ALA A 157 8.13 17.71 -2.68
CA ALA A 157 8.93 17.66 -3.92
C ALA A 157 9.01 16.29 -4.66
N ARG A 158 8.80 15.16 -3.95
CA ARG A 158 8.75 13.80 -4.51
C ARG A 158 7.46 13.42 -5.26
N VAL A 159 6.47 14.30 -5.38
CA VAL A 159 5.24 14.03 -6.15
C VAL A 159 5.50 13.92 -7.65
N ASN A 160 6.52 14.61 -8.15
CA ASN A 160 6.86 14.64 -9.57
C ASN A 160 7.93 13.61 -9.99
N ASP A 161 8.44 12.81 -9.04
CA ASP A 161 9.37 11.72 -9.34
C ASP A 161 8.61 10.58 -10.04
N TRP A 162 8.35 10.77 -11.33
CA TRP A 162 7.74 9.77 -12.19
C TRP A 162 8.78 8.74 -12.64
N VAL A 163 9.34 8.03 -11.67
CA VAL A 163 10.23 6.89 -11.96
C VAL A 163 9.35 5.79 -12.58
N VAL A 164 9.60 5.50 -13.86
CA VAL A 164 8.91 4.42 -14.57
C VAL A 164 9.26 3.12 -13.88
N THR A 165 8.24 2.32 -13.56
CA THR A 165 8.45 0.98 -13.02
C THR A 165 9.02 0.14 -14.13
N GLU A 166 10.27 -0.29 -13.97
CA GLU A 166 10.89 -1.24 -14.89
C GLU A 166 10.04 -2.51 -14.97
N LYS A 167 9.80 -2.93 -16.20
CA LYS A 167 9.12 -4.16 -16.55
C LYS A 167 10.16 -5.15 -17.04
N VAL A 168 10.02 -6.42 -16.67
CA VAL A 168 10.89 -7.50 -17.14
C VAL A 168 10.83 -7.60 -18.66
N GLY A 169 9.67 -7.33 -19.27
CA GLY A 169 9.54 -7.28 -20.73
C GLY A 169 10.35 -6.17 -21.42
N ASP A 170 10.75 -5.11 -20.71
CA ASP A 170 11.60 -4.06 -21.28
C ASP A 170 13.08 -4.50 -21.32
N GLN A 171 13.56 -5.29 -20.34
CA GLN A 171 14.93 -5.83 -20.35
C GLN A 171 15.20 -6.77 -21.54
N VAL A 172 14.17 -7.49 -22.00
CA VAL A 172 14.27 -8.34 -23.21
C VAL A 172 14.48 -7.50 -24.48
N LYS A 173 14.04 -6.24 -24.50
CA LYS A 173 14.35 -5.32 -25.61
C LYS A 173 15.76 -4.76 -25.50
N ASP A 174 16.23 -4.49 -24.29
CA ASP A 174 17.60 -4.02 -24.07
C ASP A 174 18.64 -5.12 -24.38
N GLU A 175 18.32 -6.41 -24.22
CA GLU A 175 19.17 -7.53 -24.66
C GLU A 175 19.32 -7.64 -26.20
N LEU A 176 18.43 -7.00 -26.98
CA LEU A 176 18.55 -6.92 -28.44
C LEU A 176 19.52 -5.82 -28.91
N ASP A 177 19.84 -4.86 -28.04
CA ASP A 177 20.88 -3.87 -28.28
C ASP A 177 22.20 -4.32 -27.63
N VAL A 178 23.29 -4.27 -28.40
CA VAL A 178 24.60 -4.80 -27.99
C VAL A 178 25.08 -4.15 -26.68
N PRO A 179 25.35 -4.91 -25.61
CA PRO A 179 25.66 -4.31 -24.31
C PRO A 179 27.06 -3.70 -24.31
N LEU A 180 27.14 -2.38 -24.19
CA LEU A 180 28.35 -1.70 -23.71
C LEU A 180 28.55 -2.09 -22.25
N LEU A 181 29.67 -2.73 -21.94
CA LEU A 181 30.05 -3.13 -20.59
C LEU A 181 30.20 -1.89 -19.69
N GLU A 182 29.13 -1.48 -19.02
CA GLU A 182 29.22 -0.55 -17.91
C GLU A 182 29.77 -1.27 -16.67
N PRO A 183 30.67 -0.65 -15.89
CA PRO A 183 31.23 -1.26 -14.70
C PRO A 183 30.15 -1.50 -13.66
N VAL A 184 30.01 -2.76 -13.27
CA VAL A 184 29.22 -3.26 -12.15
C VAL A 184 29.43 -2.40 -10.91
N LYS A 185 28.36 -1.77 -10.42
CA LYS A 185 28.39 -1.03 -9.16
C LYS A 185 28.08 -2.01 -8.01
N PRO A 186 29.02 -2.26 -7.08
CA PRO A 186 28.84 -3.20 -5.96
C PRO A 186 27.76 -2.77 -4.91
N THR A 187 27.01 -1.71 -5.18
CA THR A 187 25.99 -1.14 -4.28
C THR A 187 24.59 -1.75 -4.40
N GLU A 188 24.30 -2.54 -5.44
CA GLU A 188 22.93 -3.05 -5.67
C GLU A 188 22.41 -4.02 -4.60
N CYS A 189 23.31 -4.83 -4.02
CA CYS A 189 22.97 -5.76 -2.94
C CYS A 189 22.63 -5.01 -1.62
N VAL A 190 23.17 -3.80 -1.40
CA VAL A 190 22.86 -2.92 -0.24
C VAL A 190 21.57 -2.13 -0.45
N GLU A 191 21.17 -1.86 -1.70
CA GLU A 191 19.89 -1.19 -2.03
C GLU A 191 18.64 -1.97 -1.62
N ARG A 192 18.81 -3.23 -1.20
CA ARG A 192 17.71 -4.10 -0.79
C ARG A 192 17.33 -3.97 0.70
N ILE A 193 18.13 -3.24 1.48
CA ILE A 193 17.86 -3.02 2.91
C ILE A 193 17.02 -1.76 3.08
N TYR A 194 15.83 -1.93 3.64
CA TYR A 194 14.87 -0.86 3.87
C TYR A 194 14.84 -0.48 5.35
N ILE A 195 15.63 0.54 5.70
CA ILE A 195 15.81 1.02 7.07
C ILE A 195 14.50 1.39 7.78
N PRO A 196 13.54 2.12 7.17
CA PRO A 196 12.31 2.49 7.87
C PRO A 196 11.47 1.29 8.33
N GLU A 197 11.48 0.21 7.57
CA GLU A 197 10.79 -1.04 7.84
C GLU A 197 11.46 -1.77 9.00
N LEU A 198 12.80 -1.77 9.03
CA LEU A 198 13.57 -2.34 10.14
C LEU A 198 13.42 -1.55 11.45
N LEU A 199 13.36 -0.22 11.38
CA LEU A 199 13.08 0.63 12.54
C LEU A 199 11.69 0.36 13.10
N LEU A 200 10.70 0.24 12.21
CA LEU A 200 9.34 -0.10 12.64
C LEU A 200 9.26 -1.53 13.17
N ALA A 201 10.00 -2.48 12.59
CA ALA A 201 10.11 -3.83 13.13
C ALA A 201 10.67 -3.82 14.56
N LEU A 202 11.75 -3.07 14.82
CA LEU A 202 12.33 -2.95 16.15
C LEU A 202 11.32 -2.38 17.15
N TYR A 203 10.59 -1.32 16.77
CA TYR A 203 9.51 -0.78 17.57
C TYR A 203 8.45 -1.83 17.91
N LEU A 204 7.98 -2.59 16.92
CA LEU A 204 6.98 -3.65 17.12
C LEU A 204 7.51 -4.78 18.02
N LEU A 205 8.78 -5.17 17.89
CA LEU A 205 9.41 -6.17 18.76
C LEU A 205 9.45 -5.71 20.22
N ILE A 206 9.77 -4.45 20.47
CA ILE A 206 9.76 -3.88 21.83
C ILE A 206 8.34 -3.91 22.39
N CYS A 207 7.34 -3.47 21.62
CA CYS A 207 5.93 -3.50 22.03
C CYS A 207 5.46 -4.93 22.34
N ALA A 208 5.77 -5.89 21.47
CA ALA A 208 5.38 -7.28 21.63
C ALA A 208 6.03 -7.93 22.87
N SER A 209 7.32 -7.64 23.10
CA SER A 209 8.05 -8.16 24.26
C SER A 209 7.53 -7.58 25.56
N ASN A 210 7.16 -6.30 25.56
CA ASN A 210 6.54 -5.67 26.72
C ASN A 210 5.15 -6.25 27.03
N ASP A 211 4.29 -6.45 26.02
CA ASP A 211 2.98 -7.09 26.21
C ASP A 211 3.11 -8.55 26.66
N PHE A 212 4.12 -9.27 26.17
CA PHE A 212 4.40 -10.64 26.60
C PHE A 212 4.78 -10.71 28.09
N VAL A 213 5.61 -9.78 28.57
CA VAL A 213 6.07 -9.75 29.97
C VAL A 213 4.98 -9.25 30.91
N LEU A 214 4.23 -8.21 30.52
CA LEU A 214 3.19 -7.61 31.36
C LEU A 214 1.85 -8.38 31.29
N GLY A 215 1.60 -9.14 30.23
CA GLY A 215 0.43 -10.03 30.11
C GLY A 215 -0.93 -9.33 29.98
N ASN A 216 -0.95 -8.02 29.72
CA ASN A 216 -2.17 -7.21 29.86
C ASN A 216 -3.18 -7.40 28.71
N HIS A 217 -2.72 -7.51 27.46
CA HIS A 217 -3.64 -7.44 26.30
C HIS A 217 -3.62 -8.67 25.38
N LYS A 218 -2.65 -9.59 25.56
CA LYS A 218 -2.48 -10.82 24.74
C LYS A 218 -2.35 -10.55 23.23
N TYR A 219 -1.95 -9.35 22.83
CA TYR A 219 -1.73 -8.97 21.43
C TYR A 219 -0.35 -9.37 20.92
N TYR A 220 0.57 -9.73 21.81
CA TYR A 220 1.96 -10.05 21.51
C TYR A 220 2.13 -11.02 20.33
N MET A 221 1.28 -12.05 20.20
CA MET A 221 1.37 -13.01 19.07
C MET A 221 1.22 -12.32 17.72
N TYR A 222 0.19 -11.48 17.58
CA TYR A 222 -0.05 -10.72 16.36
C TYR A 222 1.06 -9.70 16.10
N ILE A 223 1.51 -8.98 17.14
CA ILE A 223 2.55 -7.96 17.00
C ILE A 223 3.89 -8.61 16.62
N TYR A 224 4.23 -9.79 17.16
CA TYR A 224 5.43 -10.54 16.76
C TYR A 224 5.35 -10.99 15.30
N LEU A 225 4.22 -11.55 14.85
CA LEU A 225 4.03 -11.92 13.43
C LEU A 225 4.19 -10.70 12.51
N GLN A 226 3.65 -9.56 12.92
CA GLN A 226 3.77 -8.30 12.19
C GLN A 226 5.23 -7.81 12.16
N ALA A 227 5.93 -7.84 13.29
CA ALA A 227 7.33 -7.46 13.38
C ALA A 227 8.20 -8.35 12.47
N PHE A 228 7.97 -9.66 12.48
CA PHE A 228 8.67 -10.60 11.61
C PHE A 228 8.42 -10.29 10.12
N ALA A 229 7.18 -9.98 9.74
CA ALA A 229 6.88 -9.57 8.37
C ALA A 229 7.65 -8.31 7.96
N TYR A 230 7.74 -7.30 8.82
CA TYR A 230 8.54 -6.10 8.59
C TYR A 230 10.04 -6.41 8.47
N ILE A 231 10.58 -7.37 9.23
CA ILE A 231 11.97 -7.82 9.12
C ILE A 231 12.21 -8.48 7.76
N VAL A 232 11.36 -9.44 7.39
CA VAL A 232 11.48 -10.19 6.13
C VAL A 232 11.45 -9.25 4.92
N MET A 233 10.52 -8.30 4.91
CA MET A 233 10.45 -7.27 3.86
C MET A 233 11.55 -6.22 3.97
N GLY A 234 11.97 -5.86 5.18
CA GLY A 234 13.02 -4.88 5.45
C GLY A 234 14.40 -5.34 4.96
N PHE A 235 14.70 -6.62 5.03
CA PHE A 235 15.89 -7.21 4.39
C PHE A 235 15.69 -7.56 2.91
N GLY A 236 14.49 -7.32 2.37
CA GLY A 236 14.21 -7.52 0.96
C GLY A 236 14.09 -8.99 0.53
N PHE A 237 13.76 -9.92 1.43
CA PHE A 237 13.58 -11.34 1.08
C PHE A 237 12.35 -11.62 0.20
N VAL A 238 11.55 -10.59 -0.12
CA VAL A 238 10.36 -10.67 -0.97
C VAL A 238 10.68 -10.23 -2.41
N GLY A 239 10.06 -10.90 -3.39
CA GLY A 239 10.23 -10.63 -4.82
C GLY A 239 11.43 -11.37 -5.43
N THR A 240 11.53 -11.37 -6.75
CA THR A 240 12.63 -12.01 -7.46
C THR A 240 13.96 -11.37 -7.07
N LYS A 241 15.02 -12.18 -7.06
CA LYS A 241 16.38 -11.66 -6.92
C LYS A 241 16.85 -11.32 -8.33
N THR A 242 17.07 -10.04 -8.60
CA THR A 242 17.96 -9.66 -9.68
C THR A 242 19.36 -10.16 -9.27
N PRO A 243 20.07 -10.91 -10.13
CA PRO A 243 21.45 -11.25 -9.84
C PRO A 243 22.22 -9.94 -9.62
N CYS A 244 22.99 -9.87 -8.53
CA CYS A 244 23.97 -8.79 -8.37
C CYS A 244 24.97 -9.05 -9.50
N SER A 245 24.82 -8.29 -10.59
CA SER A 245 25.71 -8.34 -11.76
C SER A 245 26.99 -7.66 -11.37
#